data_AF-A0AA92P8P2-F1
#
_entry.id   AF-A0AA92P8P2-F1
#
_cell.length_a   1.000
_cell.length_b   1.000
_cell.length_c   1.000
_cell.angle_alpha   90.00
_cell.angle_beta   90.00
_cell.angle_gamma   90.00
#
_symmetry.space_group_name_H-M   'P 1'
#
loop_
_entity.id
_entity.type
_entity.pdbx_description
1 polymer ?
#
loop_
_entity_poly.entity_id
_entity_poly.type
_entity_poly.pdbx_seq_one_letter_code
_entity_poly.pdbx_strand_id
1 'polypeptide(L)' 'MGAFYRRKKAQLGAPKAITATAHKLARIFYHLWSTGELYQDPGADSYEQKHKQRMINHLKKAAQKIGCDLIVNPTAQEVS' A
#
# COMPACT_ATOMS: atom_id res chain seq x y z
N MET A 1 -4.08 9.18 -6.07
CA MET A 1 -4.90 8.91 -4.84
C MET A 1 -6.26 8.27 -5.06
N GLY A 2 -6.92 8.42 -6.23
CA GLY A 2 -8.23 7.80 -6.49
C GLY A 2 -8.28 6.27 -6.32
N ALA A 3 -7.21 5.54 -6.68
CA ALA A 3 -7.12 4.09 -6.47
C ALA A 3 -7.17 3.68 -4.98
N PHE A 4 -6.58 4.48 -4.09
CA PHE A 4 -6.62 4.25 -2.64
C PHE A 4 -8.03 4.39 -2.10
N TYR A 5 -8.72 5.47 -2.48
CA TYR A 5 -10.10 5.71 -2.11
C TYR A 5 -11.02 4.59 -2.61
N ARG A 6 -10.93 4.19 -3.89
CA ARG A 6 -11.74 3.10 -4.44
C ARG A 6 -11.54 1.79 -3.68
N ARG A 7 -10.29 1.42 -3.38
CA ARG A 7 -9.98 0.19 -2.62
C ARG A 7 -10.51 0.27 -1.19
N LYS A 8 -10.36 1.41 -0.50
CA LYS A 8 -10.89 1.57 0.86
C LYS A 8 -12.41 1.66 0.90
N LYS A 9 -13.05 2.24 -0.12
CA LYS A 9 -14.50 2.26 -0.27
C LYS A 9 -15.05 0.85 -0.45
N ALA A 10 -14.39 0.01 -1.27
CA ALA A 10 -14.77 -1.39 -1.46
C ALA A 10 -14.59 -2.24 -0.17
N GLN A 11 -13.58 -1.95 0.65
CA GLN A 11 -13.31 -2.71 1.88
C GLN A 11 -14.17 -2.29 3.09
N LEU A 12 -14.41 -0.98 3.26
CA LEU A 12 -14.90 -0.41 4.52
C LEU A 12 -16.10 0.54 4.35
N GLY A 13 -16.54 0.78 3.11
CA GLY A 13 -17.59 1.75 2.79
C GLY A 13 -17.07 3.18 2.62
N ALA A 14 -17.94 4.05 2.08
CA ALA A 14 -17.63 5.44 1.74
C ALA A 14 -17.13 6.29 2.93
N PRO A 15 -17.79 6.33 4.11
CA PRO A 15 -17.39 7.25 5.17
C PRO A 15 -15.98 6.94 5.70
N LYS A 16 -15.67 5.67 5.94
CA LYS A 16 -14.33 5.24 6.37
C LYS A 16 -13.26 5.50 5.31
N ALA A 17 -13.61 5.37 4.03
CA ALA A 17 -12.68 5.63 2.93
C ALA A 17 -12.32 7.12 2.80
N ILE A 18 -13.28 8.04 3.03
CA ILE A 18 -13.05 9.49 3.00
C ILE A 18 -12.06 9.87 4.11
N THR A 19 -12.33 9.47 5.35
CA THR A 19 -11.45 9.80 6.50
C THR A 19 -10.04 9.24 6.31
N ALA A 20 -9.92 7.99 5.85
CA ALA A 20 -8.60 7.40 5.56
C ALA A 20 -7.84 8.16 4.47
N THR A 21 -8.55 8.66 3.45
CA THR A 21 -7.95 9.43 2.35
C THR A 21 -7.53 10.82 2.84
N ALA A 22 -8.36 11.50 3.63
CA ALA A 22 -8.03 12.78 4.25
C ALA A 22 -6.80 12.68 5.18
N HIS A 23 -6.75 11.65 6.03
CA HIS A 23 -5.60 11.40 6.89
C HIS A 23 -4.30 11.17 6.09
N LYS A 24 -4.39 10.42 4.99
CA LYS A 24 -3.24 10.21 4.08
C LYS A 24 -2.77 11.52 3.45
N LEU A 25 -3.69 12.38 3.02
CA LEU A 25 -3.37 13.71 2.49
C LEU A 25 -2.71 14.59 3.56
N ALA A 26 -3.30 14.66 4.77
CA ALA A 26 -2.77 15.45 5.87
C ALA A 26 -1.32 15.06 6.22
N ARG A 27 -1.00 13.76 6.19
CA ARG A 27 0.39 13.29 6.41
C ARG A 27 1.35 13.71 5.30
N ILE A 28 0.91 13.70 4.05
CA ILE A 28 1.72 14.16 2.92
C ILE A 28 1.99 15.66 3.07
N PHE A 29 0.94 16.45 3.35
CA PHE A 29 1.06 17.89 3.58
C PHE A 29 1.97 18.21 4.75
N TYR A 30 1.78 17.53 5.89
CA TYR A 30 2.62 17.72 7.06
C TYR A 30 4.09 17.41 6.78
N HIS A 31 4.36 16.31 6.07
CA HIS A 31 5.73 15.94 5.73
C HIS A 31 6.36 16.97 4.79
N LEU A 32 5.63 17.36 3.74
CA LEU A 32 6.06 18.39 2.79
C LEU A 32 6.36 19.73 3.48
N TRP A 33 5.51 20.12 4.44
CA TRP A 33 5.72 21.32 5.25
C TRP A 33 6.93 21.18 6.17
N SER A 34 7.11 20.03 6.83
CA SER A 34 8.13 19.88 7.88
C SER A 34 9.54 19.65 7.34
N THR A 35 9.71 18.96 6.20
CA THR A 35 11.05 18.68 5.64
C THR A 35 11.46 19.66 4.56
N GLY A 36 10.53 20.45 4.00
CA GLY A 36 10.83 21.43 2.94
C GLY A 36 11.27 20.81 1.60
N GLU A 37 11.34 19.48 1.51
CA GLU A 37 11.60 18.76 0.28
C GLU A 37 10.35 18.76 -0.60
N LEU A 38 10.48 19.17 -1.86
CA LEU A 38 9.41 19.07 -2.85
C LEU A 38 8.84 17.64 -2.85
N TYR A 39 7.51 17.52 -2.71
CA TYR A 39 6.83 16.24 -2.77
C TYR A 39 6.95 15.69 -4.19
N GLN A 40 7.97 14.87 -4.40
CA GLN A 40 8.07 14.01 -5.57
C GLN A 40 7.01 12.94 -5.39
N ASP A 41 5.88 13.02 -6.10
CA ASP A 41 4.90 11.93 -6.12
C ASP A 41 5.66 10.68 -6.56
N PRO A 42 5.83 9.66 -5.69
CA PRO A 42 6.59 8.48 -6.06
C PRO A 42 5.82 7.60 -7.06
N GLY A 43 4.72 8.10 -7.61
CA GLY A 43 3.89 7.47 -8.62
C GLY A 43 2.94 6.45 -8.03
N ALA A 44 1.98 6.02 -8.84
CA ALA A 44 1.12 4.88 -8.52
C ALA A 44 1.96 3.62 -8.23
N ASP A 45 3.10 3.48 -8.90
CA ASP A 45 3.98 2.32 -8.82
C ASP A 45 4.62 2.17 -7.44
N SER A 46 5.13 3.23 -6.83
CA SER A 46 5.70 3.12 -5.48
C SER A 46 4.64 2.75 -4.43
N TYR A 47 3.41 3.22 -4.60
CA TYR A 47 2.31 2.82 -3.72
C TYR A 47 1.95 1.34 -3.90
N GLU A 48 1.92 0.84 -5.13
CA GLU A 48 1.72 -0.58 -5.41
C GLU A 48 2.85 -1.45 -4.87
N GLN A 49 4.11 -1.05 -5.06
CA GLN A 49 5.26 -1.79 -4.55
C GLN A 49 5.23 -1.89 -3.02
N LYS A 50 4.97 -0.78 -2.32
CA LYS A 50 4.81 -0.79 -0.85
C LYS A 50 3.59 -1.59 -0.39
N HIS A 51 2.56 -1.73 -1.22
CA HIS A 51 1.41 -2.58 -0.92
C HIS A 51 1.76 -4.06 -1.11
N LYS A 52 2.38 -4.42 -2.23
CA LYS A 52 2.87 -5.78 -2.52
C LYS A 52 3.82 -6.23 -1.42
N GLN A 53 4.78 -5.40 -1.02
CA GLN A 53 5.71 -5.72 0.07
C GLN A 53 5.01 -5.99 1.40
N ARG A 54 3.99 -5.18 1.75
CA ARG A 54 3.20 -5.41 2.97
C ARG A 54 2.42 -6.72 2.91
N MET A 55 1.87 -7.07 1.76
CA MET A 55 1.14 -8.32 1.53
C MET A 55 2.07 -9.53 1.66
N ILE A 56 3.24 -9.48 1.01
CA ILE A 56 4.27 -10.55 1.11
C ILE A 56 4.72 -10.72 2.56
N ASN A 57 5.00 -9.62 3.27
CA ASN A 57 5.41 -9.69 4.67
C ASN A 57 4.31 -10.28 5.57
N HIS A 58 3.05 -9.97 5.30
CA HIS A 58 1.92 -10.56 6.01
C HIS A 58 1.82 -12.07 5.74
N LEU A 59 1.94 -12.49 4.48
CA LEU A 59 1.91 -13.90 4.09
C LEU A 59 3.07 -14.68 4.70
N LYS A 60 4.29 -14.13 4.69
CA LYS A 60 5.46 -14.73 5.33
C LYS A 60 5.23 -14.95 6.83
N LYS A 61 4.68 -13.95 7.53
CA LYS A 61 4.34 -14.07 8.95
C LYS A 61 3.23 -15.09 9.21
N ALA A 62 2.24 -15.19 8.31
CA ALA A 62 1.17 -16.18 8.43
C ALA A 62 1.69 -17.61 8.21
N ALA A 63 2.56 -17.82 7.22
CA ALA A 63 3.18 -19.11 6.94
C ALA A 63 4.06 -19.57 8.12
N GLN A 64 4.88 -18.68 8.67
CA GLN A 64 5.72 -18.98 9.84
C GLN A 64 4.90 -19.43 11.06
N LYS A 65 3.70 -18.90 11.27
CA LYS A 65 2.82 -19.32 12.37
C LYS A 65 2.33 -20.76 12.26
N ILE A 66 2.30 -21.31 11.05
CA ILE A 66 1.80 -22.65 10.76
C ILE A 66 2.98 -23.62 10.53
N GLY A 67 4.23 -23.16 10.68
CA GLY A 67 5.43 -23.96 10.46
C GLY A 67 5.77 -24.16 8.98
N CYS A 68 5.27 -23.27 8.10
CA CYS A 68 5.56 -23.30 6.66
C CYS A 68 6.46 -22.13 6.24
N ASP A 69 7.31 -22.36 5.25
CA ASP A 69 8.10 -21.29 4.62
C ASP A 69 7.50 -20.86 3.28
N LEU A 70 7.42 -19.54 3.08
CA LEU A 70 6.92 -18.94 1.85
C LEU A 70 8.04 -18.92 0.80
N ILE A 71 7.98 -19.82 -0.18
CA ILE A 71 8.86 -19.79 -1.36
C ILE A 71 8.21 -18.89 -2.41
N VAL A 72 8.88 -17.79 -2.76
CA VAL A 72 8.44 -16.92 -3.86
C VAL A 72 8.95 -17.55 -5.16
N ASN A 73 8.05 -18.13 -5.96
CA ASN A 73 8.41 -18.65 -7.28
C ASN A 73 8.53 -17.48 -8.28
N PRO A 74 9.69 -17.30 -8.93
CA PRO A 74 9.91 -16.21 -9.90
C PRO A 74 9.20 -16.44 -11.24
N THR A 75 8.64 -17.63 -11.49
CA THR A 75 8.05 -18.05 -12.78
C THR A 75 6.67 -17.46 -13.09
N ALA A 76 6.06 -16.67 -12.20
CA ALA A 76 4.75 -16.06 -12.45
C ALA A 76 4.81 -14.66 -13.10
N GLN A 77 5.99 -14.20 -13.55
CA GLN A 77 6.16 -12.88 -14.18
C GLN A 77 6.05 -12.86 -15.71
N GLU A 78 5.75 -13.98 -16.37
CA GLU A 78 5.50 -14.02 -17.82
C GLU A 78 4.14 -14.63 -18.13
N VAL A 79 3.10 -13.79 -18.20
CA VAL A 79 1.97 -14.04 -19.10
C VAL A 79 1.29 -12.70 -19.43
N SER A 80 1.62 -12.22 -20.63
CA SER A 80 0.87 -11.37 -21.59
C SER A 80 0.15 -10.11 -21.10
#